data_AF-A0A0C3QME8-F1
#
_entry.id   AF-A0A0C3QME8-F1
#
_cell.length_a   1.000
_cell.length_b   1.000
_cell.length_c   1.000
_cell.angle_alpha   90.00
_cell.angle_beta   90.00
_cell.angle_gamma   90.00
#
_symmetry.space_group_name_H-M   'P 1'
#
loop_
_entity.id
_entity.type
_entity.pdbx_description
1 polymer ?
#
loop_
_entity_poly.entity_id
_entity_poly.type
_entity_poly.pdbx_seq_one_letter_code
_entity_poly.pdbx_strand_id
1 'polypeptide(L)'
;MHDALRIPELFVNIFSFLNASDLLSCALVCKLWSEDAQIARWKVCNVTLKALLQRLAPLDGLDELGLPDEVNGQYSTLRINFKDISSQDWEGFLSTTGQVTHLHVTRPCLHPSSVTLLQSLLSTYGGDLFPNLKSLELDFDAIEVPTVGFALSPSLRTFKATSYGYDDLGAIFYRLHPHSTNIDTVDLWMERGSSRFQGQFYPNLRILKYACKSFTGEAWAALADAPLLEDLDISVYMSDIPIVHDVTFPALKRLHMEDMEAGLTLALMLGSHMPVLEAASMEEIPLRKHHQSGLRQHLADNSPVFKGIAFVDVEETDEGHRSLIGTLLAVHPLLGFFLSMLRFLFGL
;
A
#
# COMPACT_ATOMS: atom_id res chain seq x y z
N MET A 1 -40.29 -16.30 0.88
CA MET A 1 -38.90 -16.42 0.36
C MET A 1 -38.70 -17.88 -0.01
N HIS A 2 -38.28 -18.18 -1.25
CA HIS A 2 -38.08 -19.57 -1.70
C HIS A 2 -36.93 -20.20 -0.90
N ASP A 3 -37.02 -21.47 -0.49
CA ASP A 3 -36.01 -22.10 0.39
C ASP A 3 -34.60 -22.16 -0.22
N ALA A 4 -34.49 -22.09 -1.55
CA ALA A 4 -33.20 -21.96 -2.25
C ALA A 4 -32.49 -20.61 -1.98
N LEU A 5 -33.23 -19.57 -1.55
CA LEU A 5 -32.72 -18.26 -1.14
C LEU A 5 -32.48 -18.20 0.37
N ARG A 6 -32.18 -19.33 1.02
CA ARG A 6 -31.80 -19.41 2.44
C ARG A 6 -30.38 -19.93 2.64
N ILE A 7 -29.56 -19.94 1.59
CA ILE A 7 -28.15 -20.37 1.66
C ILE A 7 -27.32 -19.10 1.85
N PRO A 8 -26.86 -18.78 3.08
CA PRO A 8 -26.13 -17.54 3.36
C PRO A 8 -24.86 -17.41 2.53
N GLU A 9 -24.20 -18.53 2.24
CA GLU A 9 -22.98 -18.58 1.43
C GLU A 9 -23.22 -18.09 -0.01
N LEU A 10 -24.40 -18.34 -0.58
CA LEU A 10 -24.75 -17.82 -1.91
C LEU A 10 -24.91 -16.30 -1.88
N PHE A 11 -25.52 -15.74 -0.83
CA PHE A 11 -25.65 -14.28 -0.72
C PHE A 11 -24.30 -13.62 -0.52
N VAL A 12 -23.44 -14.14 0.35
CA VAL A 12 -22.08 -13.58 0.54
C VAL A 12 -21.28 -13.61 -0.76
N ASN A 13 -21.40 -14.68 -1.56
CA ASN A 13 -20.76 -14.75 -2.88
C ASN A 13 -21.35 -13.74 -3.87
N ILE A 14 -22.67 -13.59 -3.95
CA ILE A 14 -23.32 -12.58 -4.81
C ILE A 14 -22.89 -11.18 -4.39
N PHE A 15 -22.91 -10.91 -3.10
CA PHE A 15 -22.53 -9.64 -2.50
C PHE A 15 -21.05 -9.31 -2.67
N SER A 16 -20.17 -10.30 -2.85
CA SER A 16 -18.75 -10.03 -3.14
C SER A 16 -18.49 -9.32 -4.48
N PHE A 17 -19.49 -9.28 -5.38
CA PHE A 17 -19.40 -8.53 -6.64
C PHE A 17 -19.92 -7.08 -6.51
N LEU A 18 -20.41 -6.70 -5.34
CA LEU A 18 -20.99 -5.39 -5.07
C LEU A 18 -19.98 -4.45 -4.39
N ASN A 19 -20.07 -3.17 -4.69
CA ASN A 19 -19.30 -2.16 -3.96
C ASN A 19 -19.94 -1.86 -2.58
N ALA A 20 -19.24 -1.09 -1.75
CA ALA A 20 -19.70 -0.79 -0.39
C ALA A 20 -21.06 -0.06 -0.33
N SER A 21 -21.39 0.76 -1.33
CA SER A 21 -22.66 1.50 -1.40
C SER A 21 -23.84 0.58 -1.75
N ASP A 22 -23.62 -0.32 -2.72
CA ASP A 22 -24.61 -1.33 -3.10
C ASP A 22 -24.88 -2.30 -1.94
N LEU A 23 -23.85 -2.69 -1.20
CA LEU A 23 -24.01 -3.54 -0.01
C LEU A 23 -24.83 -2.87 1.09
N LEU A 24 -24.68 -1.56 1.29
CA LEU A 24 -25.54 -0.82 2.21
C LEU A 24 -26.99 -0.84 1.73
N SER A 25 -27.22 -0.67 0.43
CA SER A 25 -28.57 -0.74 -0.14
C SER A 25 -29.18 -2.14 0.02
N CYS A 26 -28.41 -3.19 -0.20
CA CYS A 26 -28.83 -4.57 0.04
C CYS A 26 -29.19 -4.81 1.52
N ALA A 27 -28.44 -4.20 2.45
CA ALA A 27 -28.70 -4.36 3.87
C ALA A 27 -30.06 -3.78 4.31
N LEU A 28 -30.63 -2.83 3.55
CA LEU A 28 -31.92 -2.22 3.85
C LEU A 28 -33.12 -3.01 3.31
N VAL A 29 -32.90 -4.02 2.46
CA VAL A 29 -33.98 -4.76 1.79
C VAL A 29 -34.78 -5.60 2.78
N CYS A 30 -34.10 -6.40 3.59
CA CYS A 30 -34.74 -7.21 4.64
C CYS A 30 -33.72 -7.62 5.71
N LYS A 31 -34.21 -8.12 6.85
CA LYS A 31 -33.36 -8.52 7.98
C LYS A 31 -32.28 -9.54 7.60
N LEU A 32 -32.64 -10.55 6.79
CA LEU A 32 -31.68 -11.59 6.36
C LEU A 32 -30.54 -10.97 5.52
N TRP A 33 -30.90 -10.13 4.54
CA TRP A 33 -29.92 -9.46 3.70
C TRP A 33 -29.08 -8.47 4.49
N SER A 34 -29.63 -7.85 5.53
CA SER A 34 -28.87 -6.98 6.43
C SER A 34 -27.67 -7.69 7.04
N GLU A 35 -27.84 -8.92 7.52
CA GLU A 35 -26.76 -9.68 8.16
C GLU A 35 -25.72 -10.11 7.11
N ASP A 36 -26.16 -10.72 6.02
CA ASP A 36 -25.26 -11.21 4.96
C ASP A 36 -24.51 -10.08 4.23
N ALA A 37 -25.17 -8.96 3.95
CA ALA A 37 -24.55 -7.81 3.30
C ALA A 37 -23.52 -7.12 4.21
N GLN A 38 -23.77 -7.09 5.53
CA GLN A 38 -22.77 -6.61 6.49
C GLN A 38 -21.55 -7.54 6.52
N ILE A 39 -21.74 -8.86 6.59
CA ILE A 39 -20.64 -9.83 6.55
C ILE A 39 -19.82 -9.66 5.26
N ALA A 40 -20.49 -9.56 4.11
CA ALA A 40 -19.83 -9.35 2.82
C ALA A 40 -19.05 -8.03 2.79
N ARG A 41 -19.61 -6.95 3.35
CA ARG A 41 -18.92 -5.66 3.48
C ARG A 41 -17.61 -5.78 4.25
N TRP A 42 -17.60 -6.46 5.39
CA TRP A 42 -16.37 -6.62 6.18
C TRP A 42 -15.32 -7.50 5.46
N LYS A 43 -15.77 -8.49 4.69
CA LYS A 43 -14.89 -9.47 4.00
C LYS A 43 -14.36 -9.04 2.64
N VAL A 44 -14.98 -8.05 1.98
CA VAL A 44 -14.68 -7.74 0.57
C VAL A 44 -14.33 -6.27 0.38
N CYS A 45 -14.90 -5.37 1.17
CA CYS A 45 -14.62 -3.94 1.02
C CYS A 45 -13.41 -3.51 1.83
N ASN A 46 -12.74 -2.45 1.39
CA ASN A 46 -11.81 -1.69 2.21
C ASN A 46 -12.59 -1.03 3.36
N VAL A 47 -12.34 -1.50 4.57
CA VAL A 47 -12.99 -0.99 5.79
C VAL A 47 -12.04 -0.01 6.46
N THR A 48 -12.53 1.18 6.81
CA THR A 48 -11.71 2.14 7.56
C THR A 48 -11.61 1.76 9.04
N LEU A 49 -10.43 1.90 9.64
CA LEU A 49 -10.23 1.69 11.08
C LEU A 49 -11.20 2.55 11.91
N LYS A 50 -11.44 3.78 11.46
CA LYS A 50 -12.42 4.70 12.04
C LYS A 50 -13.82 4.08 12.14
N ALA A 51 -14.34 3.53 11.03
CA ALA A 51 -15.68 2.95 10.99
C ALA A 51 -15.83 1.72 11.90
N LEU A 52 -14.74 0.96 12.08
CA LEU A 52 -14.70 -0.16 13.03
C LEU A 52 -14.73 0.34 14.46
N LEU A 53 -13.89 1.31 14.80
CA LEU A 53 -13.80 1.85 16.15
C LEU A 53 -15.09 2.54 16.61
N GLN A 54 -15.86 3.12 15.69
CA GLN A 54 -17.20 3.66 15.97
C GLN A 54 -18.20 2.60 16.47
N ARG A 55 -17.93 1.30 16.28
CA ARG A 55 -18.72 0.22 16.87
C ARG A 55 -18.44 0.02 18.35
N LEU A 56 -17.24 0.38 18.80
CA LEU A 56 -16.84 0.28 20.19
C LEU A 56 -17.27 1.54 20.97
N ALA A 57 -17.03 2.72 20.40
CA ALA A 57 -17.44 3.99 21.00
C ALA A 57 -17.47 5.15 19.98
N PRO A 58 -18.18 6.25 20.28
CA PRO A 58 -18.11 7.47 19.49
C PRO A 58 -16.66 7.99 19.37
N LEU A 59 -16.31 8.54 18.19
CA LEU A 59 -15.02 9.16 17.91
C LEU A 59 -15.15 10.68 17.81
N ASP A 60 -14.19 11.39 18.40
CA ASP A 60 -13.93 12.82 18.26
C ASP A 60 -12.92 13.14 17.18
N GLY A 61 -12.95 14.37 16.69
CA GLY A 61 -11.93 14.91 15.78
C GLY A 61 -12.47 15.44 14.46
N LEU A 62 -13.80 15.50 14.29
CA LEU A 62 -14.46 16.25 13.22
C LEU A 62 -15.50 17.19 13.84
N ASP A 63 -15.60 18.41 13.34
CA ASP A 63 -16.71 19.30 13.67
C ASP A 63 -18.05 18.73 13.12
N GLU A 64 -19.18 19.37 13.45
CA GLU A 64 -20.52 18.96 12.97
C GLU A 64 -20.65 18.95 11.43
N LEU A 65 -19.68 19.53 10.72
CA LEU A 65 -19.62 19.63 9.26
C LEU A 65 -18.63 18.63 8.63
N GLY A 66 -17.96 17.79 9.44
CA GLY A 66 -17.00 16.81 8.95
C GLY A 66 -15.63 17.40 8.59
N LEU A 67 -15.31 18.60 9.07
CA LEU A 67 -14.01 19.23 8.87
C LEU A 67 -13.05 18.89 10.04
N PRO A 68 -11.75 18.73 9.76
CA PRO A 68 -10.74 18.57 10.80
C PRO A 68 -10.74 19.82 11.68
N ASP A 69 -10.93 19.64 12.98
CA ASP A 69 -10.85 20.71 13.97
C ASP A 69 -9.44 21.32 13.93
N GLU A 70 -9.26 22.59 13.55
CA GLU A 70 -7.92 23.18 13.26
C GLU A 70 -6.94 23.10 14.45
N VAL A 71 -7.44 22.86 15.67
CA VAL A 71 -6.65 22.75 16.91
C VAL A 71 -6.29 21.28 17.25
N ASN A 72 -7.07 20.29 16.79
CA ASN A 72 -6.92 18.86 17.09
C ASN A 72 -6.90 17.95 15.84
N GLY A 73 -6.92 18.53 14.64
CA GLY A 73 -7.28 17.90 13.37
C GLY A 73 -6.31 16.85 12.84
N GLN A 74 -5.29 16.51 13.64
CA GLN A 74 -4.36 15.43 13.36
C GLN A 74 -4.83 14.08 13.90
N TYR A 75 -5.75 14.04 14.88
CA TYR A 75 -6.11 12.79 15.55
C TYR A 75 -7.62 12.54 15.74
N SER A 76 -8.01 11.27 15.56
CA SER A 76 -9.29 10.71 16.00
C SER A 76 -9.17 10.19 17.44
N THR A 77 -10.06 10.60 18.35
CA THR A 77 -10.03 10.15 19.76
C THR A 77 -11.29 9.38 20.15
N LEU A 78 -11.15 8.21 20.77
CA LEU A 78 -12.26 7.44 21.34
C LEU A 78 -12.84 8.14 22.59
N ARG A 79 -14.12 8.53 22.56
CA ARG A 79 -14.85 9.10 23.70
C ARG A 79 -15.38 8.01 24.63
N ILE A 80 -14.50 7.23 25.23
CA ILE A 80 -14.90 6.20 26.19
C ILE A 80 -13.77 5.92 27.16
N ASN A 81 -14.11 5.63 28.42
CA ASN A 81 -13.12 5.13 29.37
C ASN A 81 -13.10 3.61 29.32
N PHE A 82 -11.95 3.04 29.66
CA PHE A 82 -11.80 1.59 29.80
C PHE A 82 -12.90 0.94 30.67
N LYS A 83 -13.32 1.61 31.75
CA LYS A 83 -14.32 1.09 32.70
C LYS A 83 -15.73 0.99 32.11
N ASP A 84 -15.98 1.70 31.01
CA ASP A 84 -17.29 1.79 30.38
C ASP A 84 -17.47 0.74 29.27
N ILE A 85 -16.42 -0.04 28.96
CA ILE A 85 -16.45 -1.14 27.99
C ILE A 85 -16.59 -2.45 28.76
N SER A 86 -17.70 -3.17 28.55
CA SER A 86 -17.86 -4.50 29.13
C SER A 86 -17.12 -5.56 28.31
N SER A 87 -16.91 -6.75 28.90
CA SER A 87 -16.36 -7.89 28.15
C SER A 87 -17.23 -8.28 26.96
N GLN A 88 -18.56 -8.13 27.08
CA GLN A 88 -19.51 -8.44 26.01
C GLN A 88 -19.38 -7.44 24.85
N ASP A 89 -19.18 -6.16 25.13
CA ASP A 89 -18.94 -5.14 24.09
C ASP A 89 -17.63 -5.42 23.35
N TRP A 90 -16.59 -5.82 24.08
CA TRP A 90 -15.31 -6.20 23.50
C TRP A 90 -15.41 -7.47 22.64
N GLU A 91 -16.12 -8.51 23.11
CA GLU A 91 -16.36 -9.73 22.31
C GLU A 91 -17.14 -9.42 21.02
N GLY A 92 -18.15 -8.55 21.09
CA GLY A 92 -18.89 -8.10 19.91
C GLY A 92 -18.01 -7.32 18.93
N PHE A 93 -17.10 -6.49 19.45
CA PHE A 93 -16.12 -5.78 18.64
C PHE A 93 -15.16 -6.77 17.96
N LEU A 94 -14.56 -7.71 18.71
CA LEU A 94 -13.67 -8.74 18.16
C LEU A 94 -14.36 -9.63 17.12
N SER A 95 -15.63 -9.98 17.33
CA SER A 95 -16.42 -10.74 16.36
C SER A 95 -16.55 -10.00 15.02
N THR A 96 -16.63 -8.67 15.07
CA THR A 96 -16.69 -7.82 13.87
C THR A 96 -15.32 -7.70 13.22
N THR A 97 -14.28 -7.36 13.98
CA THR A 97 -12.93 -7.17 13.46
C THR A 97 -12.34 -8.49 12.93
N GLY A 98 -12.73 -9.63 13.50
CA GLY A 98 -12.42 -10.97 13.02
C GLY A 98 -12.94 -11.28 11.61
N GLN A 99 -13.91 -10.53 11.09
CA GLN A 99 -14.42 -10.70 9.73
C GLN A 99 -13.70 -9.81 8.71
N VAL A 100 -12.89 -8.86 9.17
CA VAL A 100 -12.21 -7.88 8.32
C VAL A 100 -11.03 -8.52 7.60
N THR A 101 -11.02 -8.38 6.27
CA THR A 101 -9.95 -8.88 5.39
C THR A 101 -9.16 -7.75 4.74
N HIS A 102 -9.76 -6.58 4.58
CA HIS A 102 -9.13 -5.39 4.00
C HIS A 102 -9.31 -4.19 4.94
N LEU A 103 -8.21 -3.74 5.55
CA LEU A 103 -8.20 -2.63 6.49
C LEU A 103 -7.51 -1.43 5.86
N HIS A 104 -8.17 -0.29 5.91
CA HIS A 104 -7.62 1.01 5.53
C HIS A 104 -7.50 1.90 6.76
N VAL A 105 -6.29 2.34 7.08
CA VAL A 105 -6.02 3.32 8.14
C VAL A 105 -5.74 4.65 7.47
N THR A 106 -6.76 5.50 7.42
CA THR A 106 -6.68 6.85 6.88
C THR A 106 -6.42 7.88 7.95
N ARG A 107 -6.02 9.07 7.52
CA ARG A 107 -6.07 10.29 8.33
C ARG A 107 -7.50 10.63 8.79
N PRO A 108 -7.65 11.32 9.94
CA PRO A 108 -6.61 11.58 10.94
C PRO A 108 -6.26 10.31 11.75
N CYS A 109 -4.99 10.17 12.14
CA CYS A 109 -4.46 9.02 12.90
C CYS A 109 -5.18 8.85 14.25
N LEU A 110 -5.04 7.69 14.90
CA LEU A 110 -5.59 7.55 16.26
C LEU A 110 -4.75 8.34 17.25
N HIS A 111 -5.42 9.06 18.15
CA HIS A 111 -4.74 9.72 19.25
C HIS A 111 -4.02 8.68 20.16
N PRO A 112 -2.82 8.96 20.69
CA PRO A 112 -2.08 8.03 21.56
C PRO A 112 -2.88 7.49 22.75
N SER A 113 -3.82 8.27 23.30
CA SER A 113 -4.71 7.79 24.37
C SER A 113 -5.65 6.68 23.90
N SER A 114 -6.12 6.75 22.65
CA SER A 114 -6.98 5.73 22.04
C SER A 114 -6.19 4.45 21.75
N VAL A 115 -4.95 4.59 21.28
CA VAL A 115 -4.00 3.47 21.16
C VAL A 115 -3.77 2.80 22.51
N THR A 116 -3.49 3.58 23.55
CA THR A 116 -3.27 3.09 24.92
C THR A 116 -4.51 2.38 25.48
N LEU A 117 -5.70 2.92 25.21
CA LEU A 117 -6.97 2.28 25.58
C LEU A 117 -7.12 0.92 24.90
N LEU A 118 -6.90 0.84 23.59
CA LEU A 118 -6.98 -0.42 22.83
C LEU A 118 -5.97 -1.46 23.33
N GLN A 119 -4.73 -1.04 23.62
CA GLN A 119 -3.71 -1.90 24.23
C GLN A 119 -4.15 -2.42 25.61
N SER A 120 -4.80 -1.58 26.41
CA SER A 120 -5.32 -1.96 27.73
C SER A 120 -6.47 -2.96 27.62
N LEU A 121 -7.37 -2.78 26.64
CA LEU A 121 -8.46 -3.71 26.34
C LEU A 121 -7.91 -5.07 25.88
N LEU A 122 -6.96 -5.08 24.96
CA LEU A 122 -6.27 -6.29 24.53
C LEU A 122 -5.57 -7.01 25.68
N SER A 123 -4.89 -6.27 26.56
CA SER A 123 -4.19 -6.85 27.71
C SER A 123 -5.14 -7.42 28.76
N THR A 124 -6.34 -6.84 28.90
CA THR A 124 -7.29 -7.23 29.94
C THR A 124 -8.26 -8.32 29.48
N TYR A 125 -8.80 -8.21 28.27
CA TYR A 125 -9.80 -9.11 27.72
C TYR A 125 -9.23 -10.11 26.70
N GLY A 126 -8.04 -9.86 26.17
CA GLY A 126 -7.40 -10.70 25.16
C GLY A 126 -8.01 -10.56 23.76
N GLY A 127 -7.60 -11.47 22.87
CA GLY A 127 -8.10 -11.60 21.50
C GLY A 127 -7.23 -10.94 20.45
N ASP A 128 -7.39 -11.38 19.20
CA ASP A 128 -6.72 -10.82 18.03
C ASP A 128 -7.68 -9.86 17.31
N LEU A 129 -7.23 -8.63 17.03
CA LEU A 129 -8.09 -7.66 16.36
C LEU A 129 -8.39 -8.08 14.92
N PHE A 130 -7.38 -8.42 14.13
CA PHE A 130 -7.57 -8.72 12.70
C PHE A 130 -6.96 -10.06 12.28
N PRO A 131 -7.45 -11.18 12.82
CA PRO A 131 -6.88 -12.52 12.57
C PRO A 131 -6.99 -12.97 11.11
N ASN A 132 -7.91 -12.40 10.33
CA ASN A 132 -8.15 -12.75 8.92
C ASN A 132 -7.72 -11.65 7.93
N LEU A 133 -6.92 -10.69 8.39
CA LEU A 133 -6.48 -9.56 7.57
C LEU A 133 -5.59 -10.03 6.41
N LYS A 134 -5.95 -9.67 5.19
CA LYS A 134 -5.21 -9.99 3.95
C LYS A 134 -4.58 -8.77 3.31
N SER A 135 -5.19 -7.61 3.47
CA SER A 135 -4.70 -6.34 2.92
C SER A 135 -4.71 -5.26 4.00
N LEU A 136 -3.59 -4.56 4.14
CA LEU A 136 -3.44 -3.39 4.99
C LEU A 136 -3.01 -2.21 4.14
N GLU A 137 -3.79 -1.14 4.17
CA GLU A 137 -3.50 0.13 3.51
C GLU A 137 -3.40 1.22 4.57
N LEU A 138 -2.33 1.99 4.52
CA LEU A 138 -2.06 3.09 5.44
C LEU A 138 -1.87 4.40 4.67
N ASP A 139 -2.59 5.44 5.06
CA ASP A 139 -2.49 6.82 4.54
C ASP A 139 -2.31 7.76 5.74
N PHE A 140 -1.15 8.40 5.85
CA PHE A 140 -0.79 9.23 7.00
C PHE A 140 0.16 10.40 6.65
N ASP A 141 0.09 11.46 7.46
CA ASP A 141 1.03 12.59 7.43
C ASP A 141 2.20 12.39 8.40
N ALA A 142 1.92 11.71 9.52
CA ALA A 142 2.89 11.31 10.51
C ALA A 142 2.54 9.90 10.99
N ILE A 143 3.52 9.00 10.92
CA ILE A 143 3.37 7.62 11.35
C ILE A 143 3.42 7.57 12.88
N GLU A 144 2.33 7.11 13.48
CA GLU A 144 2.42 6.48 14.80
C GLU A 144 2.55 4.97 14.59
N VAL A 145 3.79 4.47 14.63
CA VAL A 145 4.14 3.04 14.60
C VAL A 145 3.29 2.18 15.57
N PRO A 146 2.84 2.68 16.75
CA PRO A 146 1.93 1.95 17.61
C PRO A 146 0.62 1.49 16.94
N THR A 147 0.07 2.26 16.00
CA THR A 147 -1.21 1.93 15.35
C THR A 147 -1.08 0.72 14.43
N VAL A 148 0.08 0.54 13.80
CA VAL A 148 0.36 -0.63 12.94
C VAL A 148 0.44 -1.92 13.77
N GLY A 149 0.79 -1.83 15.06
CA GLY A 149 0.84 -2.96 15.96
C GLY A 149 -0.50 -3.70 16.09
N PHE A 150 -1.63 -3.04 15.84
CA PHE A 150 -2.95 -3.66 15.87
C PHE A 150 -3.26 -4.48 14.63
N ALA A 151 -2.64 -4.16 13.49
CA ALA A 151 -2.89 -4.77 12.19
C ALA A 151 -1.89 -5.86 11.82
N LEU A 152 -1.10 -6.34 12.80
CA LEU A 152 -0.18 -7.46 12.62
C LEU A 152 -0.98 -8.74 12.43
N SER A 153 -0.83 -9.40 11.27
CA SER A 153 -1.61 -10.58 10.93
C SER A 153 -0.82 -11.57 10.07
N PRO A 154 -0.80 -12.87 10.42
CA PRO A 154 -0.08 -13.88 9.64
C PRO A 154 -0.71 -14.15 8.27
N SER A 155 -1.97 -13.76 8.06
CA SER A 155 -2.67 -13.89 6.77
C SER A 155 -2.43 -12.71 5.83
N LEU A 156 -1.69 -11.68 6.26
CA LEU A 156 -1.45 -10.48 5.47
C LEU A 156 -0.65 -10.81 4.21
N ARG A 157 -1.16 -10.39 3.05
CA ARG A 157 -0.59 -10.61 1.72
C ARG A 157 -0.22 -9.31 1.02
N THR A 158 -1.03 -8.28 1.22
CA THR A 158 -0.85 -6.98 0.58
C THR A 158 -0.62 -5.92 1.63
N PHE A 159 0.47 -5.17 1.47
CA PHE A 159 0.78 -4.02 2.30
C PHE A 159 0.94 -2.77 1.44
N LYS A 160 0.19 -1.73 1.76
CA LYS A 160 0.27 -0.43 1.09
C LYS A 160 0.49 0.67 2.11
N ALA A 161 1.41 1.59 1.83
CA ALA A 161 1.64 2.73 2.70
C ALA A 161 1.93 3.99 1.88
N THR A 162 1.20 5.05 2.19
CA THR A 162 1.34 6.38 1.60
C THR A 162 1.69 7.35 2.72
N SER A 163 2.88 7.94 2.66
CA SER A 163 3.37 8.94 3.61
C SER A 163 3.54 10.29 2.93
N TYR A 164 2.86 11.31 3.45
CA TYR A 164 3.08 12.70 3.03
C TYR A 164 4.16 13.42 3.86
N GLY A 165 4.69 12.76 4.89
CA GLY A 165 5.65 13.34 5.83
C GLY A 165 6.75 12.37 6.27
N TYR A 166 6.95 12.27 7.59
CA TYR A 166 8.16 11.75 8.24
C TYR A 166 8.54 10.27 7.95
N ASP A 167 9.81 10.01 8.29
CA ASP A 167 10.65 8.84 7.99
C ASP A 167 10.48 7.63 8.92
N ASP A 168 9.35 6.93 8.88
CA ASP A 168 9.20 5.71 9.72
C ASP A 168 8.67 4.45 9.01
N LEU A 169 8.66 4.44 7.67
CA LEU A 169 8.28 3.23 6.92
C LEU A 169 9.22 2.05 7.22
N GLY A 170 10.51 2.33 7.45
CA GLY A 170 11.48 1.31 7.83
C GLY A 170 11.10 0.60 9.14
N ALA A 171 10.70 1.34 10.18
CA ALA A 171 10.28 0.72 11.44
C ALA A 171 8.94 0.00 11.31
N ILE A 172 8.01 0.49 10.49
CA ILE A 172 6.79 -0.24 10.17
C ILE A 172 7.14 -1.59 9.53
N PHE A 173 7.99 -1.58 8.50
CA PHE A 173 8.45 -2.81 7.84
C PHE A 173 9.08 -3.78 8.82
N TYR A 174 10.00 -3.29 9.64
CA TYR A 174 10.69 -4.10 10.65
C TYR A 174 9.71 -4.74 11.64
N ARG A 175 8.61 -4.05 12.00
CA ARG A 175 7.57 -4.61 12.87
C ARG A 175 6.63 -5.56 12.15
N LEU A 176 6.28 -5.30 10.89
CA LEU A 176 5.40 -6.18 10.11
C LEU A 176 6.09 -7.50 9.75
N HIS A 177 7.38 -7.44 9.42
CA HIS A 177 8.16 -8.56 8.91
C HIS A 177 8.05 -9.86 9.74
N PRO A 178 8.29 -9.84 11.08
CA PRO A 178 8.23 -11.07 11.88
C PRO A 178 6.81 -11.66 12.02
N HIS A 179 5.76 -10.87 11.78
CA HIS A 179 4.37 -11.30 11.97
C HIS A 179 3.63 -11.60 10.67
N SER A 180 4.11 -11.08 9.54
CA SER A 180 3.40 -11.07 8.26
C SER A 180 4.25 -11.64 7.12
N THR A 181 4.79 -12.85 7.31
CA THR A 181 5.78 -13.47 6.40
C THR A 181 5.21 -13.89 5.02
N ASN A 182 3.89 -13.83 4.84
CA ASN A 182 3.19 -14.21 3.61
C ASN A 182 2.90 -13.03 2.67
N ILE A 183 3.47 -11.86 2.94
CA ILE A 183 3.31 -10.70 2.06
C ILE A 183 3.88 -11.00 0.67
N ASP A 184 3.03 -10.85 -0.34
CA ASP A 184 3.34 -11.05 -1.76
C ASP A 184 3.30 -9.74 -2.57
N THR A 185 2.67 -8.70 -2.02
CA THR A 185 2.50 -7.40 -2.69
C THR A 185 2.81 -6.26 -1.73
N VAL A 186 3.73 -5.38 -2.12
CA VAL A 186 4.09 -4.18 -1.39
C VAL A 186 3.95 -2.96 -2.31
N ASP A 187 3.32 -1.90 -1.81
CA ASP A 187 3.15 -0.63 -2.52
C ASP A 187 3.45 0.54 -1.57
N LEU A 188 4.59 1.20 -1.75
CA LEU A 188 5.09 2.26 -0.88
C LEU A 188 5.24 3.55 -1.66
N TRP A 189 4.65 4.61 -1.13
CA TRP A 189 4.78 5.96 -1.66
C TRP A 189 5.13 6.94 -0.55
N MET A 190 6.18 7.73 -0.74
CA MET A 190 6.64 8.74 0.20
C MET A 190 6.99 10.05 -0.50
N GLU A 191 6.29 11.14 -0.18
CA GLU A 191 6.57 12.45 -0.75
C GLU A 191 7.86 13.09 -0.18
N ARG A 192 8.06 12.98 1.15
CA ARG A 192 9.05 13.78 1.88
C ARG A 192 9.81 12.97 2.92
N GLY A 193 10.40 11.85 2.51
CA GLY A 193 11.24 11.04 3.38
C GLY A 193 12.73 11.10 3.02
N SER A 194 13.63 11.04 3.98
CA SER A 194 15.05 10.66 3.82
C SER A 194 15.32 9.21 4.24
N SER A 195 14.29 8.47 4.66
CA SER A 195 14.45 7.14 5.21
C SER A 195 15.00 6.21 4.15
N ARG A 196 16.21 5.71 4.41
CA ARG A 196 16.79 4.61 3.67
C ARG A 196 16.06 3.35 4.12
N PHE A 197 15.55 2.57 3.17
CA PHE A 197 15.06 1.25 3.50
C PHE A 197 16.22 0.41 4.05
N GLN A 198 16.10 -0.04 5.30
CA GLN A 198 17.05 -0.92 5.97
C GLN A 198 16.26 -2.12 6.49
N GLY A 199 16.19 -3.18 5.70
CA GLY A 199 15.39 -4.34 6.06
C GLY A 199 15.58 -5.50 5.10
N GLN A 200 15.08 -6.66 5.52
CA GLN A 200 14.89 -7.81 4.66
C GLN A 200 13.55 -7.68 3.95
N PHE A 201 13.51 -8.09 2.68
CA PHE A 201 12.27 -8.22 1.95
C PHE A 201 11.61 -9.57 2.22
N TYR A 202 10.31 -9.64 1.96
CA TYR A 202 9.54 -10.87 2.18
C TYR A 202 9.94 -11.94 1.16
N PRO A 203 10.16 -13.19 1.57
CA PRO A 203 10.54 -14.28 0.66
C PRO A 203 9.45 -14.61 -0.36
N ASN A 204 8.20 -14.28 -0.05
CA ASN A 204 7.04 -14.47 -0.91
C ASN A 204 6.70 -13.25 -1.78
N LEU A 205 7.49 -12.17 -1.69
CA LEU A 205 7.24 -10.94 -2.43
C LEU A 205 7.28 -11.19 -3.93
N ARG A 206 6.21 -10.81 -4.64
CA ARG A 206 6.06 -10.92 -6.09
C ARG A 206 5.93 -9.57 -6.77
N ILE A 207 5.37 -8.59 -6.08
CA ILE A 207 5.14 -7.24 -6.60
C ILE A 207 5.68 -6.24 -5.59
N LEU A 208 6.59 -5.38 -6.03
CA LEU A 208 7.05 -4.24 -5.25
C LEU A 208 6.88 -2.97 -6.08
N LYS A 209 6.14 -2.01 -5.51
CA LYS A 209 6.14 -0.61 -5.94
C LYS A 209 6.77 0.24 -4.86
N TYR A 210 7.76 1.03 -5.24
CA TYR A 210 8.56 1.81 -4.31
C TYR A 210 8.83 3.20 -4.89
N ALA A 211 8.06 4.18 -4.46
CA ALA A 211 8.25 5.58 -4.79
C ALA A 211 8.72 6.33 -3.54
N CYS A 212 10.01 6.64 -3.46
CA CYS A 212 10.60 7.31 -2.30
C CYS A 212 11.79 8.17 -2.72
N LYS A 213 12.15 9.15 -1.91
CA LYS A 213 13.29 10.04 -2.20
C LYS A 213 14.62 9.32 -2.33
N SER A 214 14.85 8.21 -1.63
CA SER A 214 16.15 7.53 -1.65
C SER A 214 16.05 6.02 -1.72
N PHE A 215 16.95 5.42 -2.50
CA PHE A 215 17.09 3.98 -2.62
C PHE A 215 18.58 3.62 -2.69
N THR A 216 19.00 2.69 -1.85
CA THR A 216 20.42 2.32 -1.69
C THR A 216 20.73 1.01 -2.44
N GLY A 217 22.00 0.79 -2.79
CA GLY A 217 22.47 -0.45 -3.39
C GLY A 217 22.38 -1.61 -2.41
N GLU A 218 22.45 -1.32 -1.11
CA GLU A 218 22.12 -2.28 -0.05
C GLU A 218 20.64 -2.71 -0.12
N ALA A 219 19.72 -1.76 -0.30
CA ALA A 219 18.29 -2.07 -0.49
C ALA A 219 18.07 -2.86 -1.80
N TRP A 220 18.77 -2.51 -2.87
CA TRP A 220 18.75 -3.28 -4.12
C TRP A 220 19.24 -4.72 -3.93
N ALA A 221 20.37 -4.90 -3.23
CA ALA A 221 20.91 -6.21 -2.93
C ALA A 221 19.98 -7.02 -2.03
N ALA A 222 19.35 -6.38 -1.05
CA ALA A 222 18.37 -7.02 -0.16
C ALA A 222 17.12 -7.50 -0.92
N LEU A 223 16.77 -6.92 -2.08
CA LEU A 223 15.68 -7.44 -2.92
C LEU A 223 15.98 -8.86 -3.44
N ALA A 224 17.24 -9.29 -3.49
CA ALA A 224 17.57 -10.67 -3.84
C ALA A 224 17.05 -11.70 -2.82
N ASP A 225 16.73 -11.26 -1.59
CA ASP A 225 16.06 -12.10 -0.58
C ASP A 225 14.59 -12.42 -0.96
N ALA A 226 14.05 -11.76 -1.98
CA ALA A 226 12.74 -12.02 -2.58
C ALA A 226 12.87 -12.76 -3.93
N PRO A 227 13.16 -14.07 -3.95
CA PRO A 227 13.42 -14.82 -5.19
C PRO A 227 12.18 -14.95 -6.10
N LEU A 228 10.98 -14.66 -5.59
CA LEU A 228 9.73 -14.71 -6.32
C LEU A 228 9.31 -13.35 -6.90
N LEU A 229 10.14 -12.32 -6.78
CA LEU A 229 9.84 -10.98 -7.27
C LEU A 229 9.68 -11.01 -8.80
N GLU A 230 8.47 -10.72 -9.29
CA GLU A 230 8.09 -10.77 -10.70
C GLU A 230 7.90 -9.38 -11.31
N ASP A 231 7.49 -8.40 -10.50
CA ASP A 231 7.20 -7.03 -10.90
C ASP A 231 7.85 -6.05 -9.92
N LEU A 232 8.72 -5.20 -10.45
CA LEU A 232 9.46 -4.20 -9.69
C LEU A 232 9.28 -2.83 -10.32
N ASP A 233 8.74 -1.91 -9.54
CA ASP A 233 8.46 -0.53 -9.91
C ASP A 233 9.14 0.38 -8.88
N ILE A 234 10.13 1.16 -9.32
CA ILE A 234 10.96 2.00 -8.46
C ILE A 234 11.00 3.42 -9.01
N SER A 235 10.62 4.39 -8.19
CA SER A 235 10.68 5.82 -8.49
C SER A 235 11.49 6.54 -7.41
N VAL A 236 12.68 7.09 -7.76
CA VAL A 236 13.67 7.57 -6.77
C VAL A 236 14.38 8.86 -7.15
N TYR A 237 14.14 9.91 -6.37
CA TYR A 237 14.64 11.27 -6.64
C TYR A 237 16.11 11.56 -6.26
N MET A 238 16.69 10.83 -5.29
CA MET A 238 18.06 11.06 -4.80
C MET A 238 18.78 9.74 -4.53
N SER A 239 20.04 9.68 -4.93
CA SER A 239 20.89 8.51 -4.80
C SER A 239 22.19 8.81 -4.06
N ASP A 240 22.42 8.12 -2.96
CA ASP A 240 23.70 8.08 -2.25
C ASP A 240 24.19 6.63 -2.30
N ILE A 241 25.06 6.23 -3.25
CA ILE A 241 25.48 4.82 -3.24
C ILE A 241 26.90 4.49 -3.73
N PRO A 242 27.62 3.63 -2.98
CA PRO A 242 28.58 2.67 -3.53
C PRO A 242 27.89 1.48 -4.26
N ILE A 243 28.45 1.05 -5.38
CA ILE A 243 27.85 0.06 -6.27
C ILE A 243 27.94 -1.35 -5.69
N VAL A 244 26.82 -2.10 -5.70
CA VAL A 244 26.78 -3.55 -5.45
C VAL A 244 26.69 -4.28 -6.78
N HIS A 245 27.53 -5.29 -6.97
CA HIS A 245 27.58 -6.13 -8.16
C HIS A 245 27.07 -7.54 -7.86
N ASP A 246 26.71 -8.27 -8.91
CA ASP A 246 26.32 -9.69 -8.90
C ASP A 246 25.02 -10.02 -8.14
N VAL A 247 24.02 -9.15 -8.25
CA VAL A 247 22.68 -9.37 -7.70
C VAL A 247 21.85 -10.18 -8.70
N THR A 248 21.12 -11.21 -8.25
CA THR A 248 20.30 -12.04 -9.15
C THR A 248 18.82 -11.95 -8.81
N PHE A 249 17.99 -11.69 -9.83
CA PHE A 249 16.54 -11.70 -9.73
C PHE A 249 15.97 -12.81 -10.62
N PRO A 250 15.81 -14.05 -10.11
CA PRO A 250 15.53 -15.21 -10.93
C PRO A 250 14.11 -15.22 -11.52
N ALA A 251 13.17 -14.51 -10.91
CA ALA A 251 11.76 -14.47 -11.31
C ALA A 251 11.31 -13.13 -11.93
N LEU A 252 12.19 -12.12 -12.00
CA LEU A 252 11.80 -10.77 -12.38
C LEU A 252 11.46 -10.68 -13.88
N LYS A 253 10.20 -10.37 -14.18
CA LYS A 253 9.65 -10.29 -15.54
C LYS A 253 9.49 -8.85 -16.01
N ARG A 254 9.15 -7.94 -15.10
CA ARG A 254 8.88 -6.53 -15.39
C ARG A 254 9.69 -5.64 -14.45
N LEU A 255 10.34 -4.65 -15.04
CA LEU A 255 11.08 -3.63 -14.31
C LEU A 255 10.68 -2.24 -14.81
N HIS A 256 10.26 -1.38 -13.90
CA HIS A 256 10.03 0.04 -14.16
C HIS A 256 10.94 0.85 -13.23
N MET A 257 11.65 1.82 -13.80
CA MET A 257 12.52 2.74 -13.08
C MET A 257 12.17 4.18 -13.51
N GLU A 258 11.92 5.05 -12.55
CA GLU A 258 11.51 6.44 -12.76
C GLU A 258 12.35 7.40 -11.91
N ASP A 259 12.62 8.60 -12.42
CA ASP A 259 13.25 9.71 -11.69
C ASP A 259 14.67 9.44 -11.14
N MET A 260 15.30 8.34 -11.56
CA MET A 260 16.60 7.89 -11.03
C MET A 260 17.79 8.57 -11.71
N GLU A 261 18.91 8.67 -10.97
CA GLU A 261 20.19 9.09 -11.56
C GLU A 261 20.67 8.06 -12.61
N ALA A 262 21.13 8.56 -13.76
CA ALA A 262 21.66 7.73 -14.84
C ALA A 262 22.82 6.81 -14.41
N GLY A 263 23.76 7.31 -13.61
CA GLY A 263 24.91 6.54 -13.13
C GLY A 263 24.48 5.38 -12.25
N LEU A 264 23.56 5.63 -11.31
CA LEU A 264 22.97 4.60 -10.47
C LEU A 264 22.21 3.56 -11.30
N THR A 265 21.33 4.01 -12.17
CA THR A 265 20.51 3.14 -13.03
C THR A 265 21.40 2.16 -13.81
N LEU A 266 22.47 2.66 -14.42
CA LEU A 266 23.42 1.82 -15.13
C LEU A 266 24.14 0.84 -14.21
N ALA A 267 24.57 1.29 -13.04
CA ALA A 267 25.26 0.43 -12.07
C ALA A 267 24.37 -0.72 -11.58
N LEU A 268 23.12 -0.44 -11.23
CA LEU A 268 22.15 -1.46 -10.80
C LEU A 268 21.86 -2.45 -11.94
N MET A 269 21.58 -1.93 -13.14
CA MET A 269 21.21 -2.79 -14.27
C MET A 269 22.35 -3.67 -14.75
N LEU A 270 23.55 -3.11 -14.90
CA LEU A 270 24.72 -3.87 -15.34
C LEU A 270 25.26 -4.80 -14.26
N GLY A 271 24.99 -4.49 -12.99
CA GLY A 271 25.34 -5.32 -11.84
C GLY A 271 24.32 -6.40 -11.50
N SER A 272 23.24 -6.54 -12.28
CA SER A 272 22.14 -7.46 -11.99
C SER A 272 21.94 -8.50 -13.08
N HIS A 273 21.61 -9.73 -12.67
CA HIS A 273 21.27 -10.83 -13.55
C HIS A 273 19.77 -11.16 -13.45
N MET A 274 19.05 -11.01 -14.57
CA MET A 274 17.58 -11.07 -14.62
C MET A 274 17.11 -12.01 -15.76
N PRO A 275 17.33 -13.33 -15.65
CA PRO A 275 17.26 -14.26 -16.79
C PRO A 275 15.87 -14.39 -17.44
N VAL A 276 14.81 -13.98 -16.76
CA VAL A 276 13.43 -14.05 -17.24
C VAL A 276 12.80 -12.67 -17.48
N LEU A 277 13.62 -11.62 -17.55
CA LEU A 277 13.14 -10.26 -17.80
C LEU A 277 12.50 -10.19 -19.18
N GLU A 278 11.22 -9.83 -19.22
CA GLU A 278 10.46 -9.70 -20.46
C GLU A 278 10.44 -8.25 -20.94
N ALA A 279 10.28 -7.29 -20.02
CA ALA A 279 10.12 -5.88 -20.35
C ALA A 279 10.77 -4.98 -19.29
N ALA A 280 11.38 -3.90 -19.75
CA ALA A 280 11.86 -2.83 -18.90
C ALA A 280 11.32 -1.46 -19.36
N SER A 281 11.15 -0.53 -18.44
CA SER A 281 10.79 0.86 -18.73
C SER A 281 11.64 1.80 -17.88
N MET A 282 12.14 2.86 -18.51
CA MET A 282 12.94 3.90 -17.87
C MET A 282 12.33 5.25 -18.20
N GLU A 283 11.86 5.95 -17.18
CA GLU A 283 11.14 7.22 -17.30
C GLU A 283 11.88 8.33 -16.54
N GLU A 284 12.06 9.48 -17.17
CA GLU A 284 12.76 10.64 -16.59
C GLU A 284 14.24 10.38 -16.20
N ILE A 285 14.88 9.32 -16.72
CA ILE A 285 16.28 8.98 -16.43
C ILE A 285 17.21 9.55 -17.53
N PRO A 286 18.16 10.46 -17.22
CA PRO A 286 18.97 11.18 -18.22
C PRO A 286 20.08 10.32 -18.85
N LEU A 287 19.71 9.25 -19.57
CA LEU A 287 20.63 8.33 -20.23
C LEU A 287 21.02 8.82 -21.62
N ARG A 288 22.33 8.93 -21.87
CA ARG A 288 22.86 9.20 -23.21
C ARG A 288 22.55 8.03 -24.17
N LYS A 289 22.38 8.31 -25.47
CA LYS A 289 22.05 7.29 -26.51
C LYS A 289 22.97 6.05 -26.50
N HIS A 290 24.27 6.23 -26.23
CA HIS A 290 25.20 5.11 -26.16
C HIS A 290 24.97 4.25 -24.90
N HIS A 291 24.59 4.85 -23.77
CA HIS A 291 24.17 4.11 -22.58
C HIS A 291 22.89 3.31 -22.85
N GLN A 292 21.88 3.93 -23.48
CA GLN A 292 20.64 3.26 -23.85
C GLN A 292 20.90 2.05 -24.76
N SER A 293 21.77 2.20 -25.76
CA SER A 293 22.14 1.13 -26.69
C SER A 293 22.90 0.00 -26.00
N GLY A 294 23.88 0.35 -25.14
CA GLY A 294 24.63 -0.62 -24.36
C GLY A 294 23.74 -1.40 -23.39
N LEU A 295 22.80 -0.73 -22.74
CA LEU A 295 21.85 -1.36 -21.82
C LEU A 295 20.88 -2.30 -22.56
N ARG A 296 20.33 -1.87 -23.71
CA ARG A 296 19.50 -2.72 -24.56
C ARG A 296 20.20 -4.03 -24.91
N GLN A 297 21.45 -3.93 -25.35
CA GLN A 297 22.26 -5.09 -25.71
C GLN A 297 22.53 -5.97 -24.50
N HIS A 298 22.97 -5.39 -23.38
CA HIS A 298 23.23 -6.11 -22.15
C HIS A 298 22.01 -6.90 -21.66
N LEU A 299 20.82 -6.30 -21.65
CA LEU A 299 19.59 -6.98 -21.23
C LEU A 299 19.21 -8.11 -22.20
N ALA A 300 19.33 -7.88 -23.50
CA ALA A 300 19.06 -8.92 -24.52
C ALA A 300 20.03 -10.11 -24.40
N ASP A 301 21.30 -9.85 -24.09
CA ASP A 301 22.33 -10.88 -23.93
C ASP A 301 22.10 -11.73 -22.66
N ASN A 302 21.57 -11.13 -21.60
CA ASN A 302 21.40 -11.78 -20.29
C ASN A 302 19.97 -12.32 -20.05
N SER A 303 19.01 -11.99 -20.92
CA SER A 303 17.59 -12.33 -20.72
C SER A 303 16.99 -12.88 -22.03
N PRO A 304 16.97 -14.22 -22.24
CA PRO A 304 16.55 -14.82 -23.51
C PRO A 304 15.11 -14.52 -23.95
N VAL A 305 14.25 -14.12 -23.02
CA VAL A 305 12.83 -13.80 -23.27
C VAL A 305 12.55 -12.29 -23.38
N PHE A 306 13.60 -11.47 -23.42
CA PHE A 306 13.50 -10.02 -23.40
C PHE A 306 12.88 -9.47 -24.69
N LYS A 307 11.76 -8.76 -24.54
CA LYS A 307 10.99 -8.16 -25.64
C LYS A 307 11.45 -6.74 -25.95
N GLY A 308 11.92 -6.01 -24.94
CA GLY A 308 12.49 -4.68 -25.13
C GLY A 308 12.45 -3.79 -23.90
N ILE A 309 13.04 -2.61 -24.07
CA ILE A 309 13.04 -1.51 -23.10
C ILE A 309 12.49 -0.24 -23.73
N ALA A 310 11.61 0.44 -22.99
CA ALA A 310 11.14 1.79 -23.29
C ALA A 310 12.00 2.83 -22.55
N PHE A 311 12.38 3.89 -23.24
CA PHE A 311 12.96 5.09 -22.62
C PHE A 311 11.97 6.23 -22.87
N VAL A 312 11.45 6.81 -21.81
CA VAL A 312 10.50 7.91 -21.84
C VAL A 312 11.23 9.12 -21.29
N ASP A 313 11.66 10.00 -22.19
CA ASP A 313 12.23 11.29 -21.82
C ASP A 313 11.06 12.27 -21.63
N VAL A 314 11.12 13.11 -20.59
CA VAL A 314 10.20 14.25 -20.52
C VAL A 314 10.68 15.26 -21.53
N GLU A 315 9.94 15.41 -22.63
CA GLU A 315 10.08 16.61 -23.46
C GLU A 315 9.92 17.83 -22.54
N GLU A 316 10.87 18.77 -22.58
CA GLU A 316 10.83 20.02 -21.80
C GLU A 316 9.55 20.81 -22.12
N THR A 317 8.44 20.45 -21.49
CA THR A 317 7.25 21.28 -21.47
C THR A 317 7.49 22.33 -20.39
N ASP A 318 7.62 23.59 -20.83
CA ASP A 318 7.81 24.81 -20.05
C ASP A 318 7.54 24.65 -18.54
N GLU A 319 8.58 24.91 -17.74
CA GLU A 319 8.67 24.73 -16.28
C GLU A 319 7.47 25.29 -15.47
N GLY A 320 6.68 26.20 -16.06
CA GLY A 320 5.46 26.74 -15.47
C GLY A 320 4.30 25.75 -15.31
N HIS A 321 4.25 24.65 -16.07
CA HIS A 321 3.14 23.67 -15.99
C HIS A 321 3.39 22.51 -15.00
N ARG A 322 4.65 22.19 -14.68
CA ARG A 322 5.00 21.10 -13.76
C ARG A 322 4.47 21.33 -12.33
N SER A 323 4.50 22.57 -11.85
CA SER A 323 3.99 22.90 -10.52
C SER A 323 2.47 22.74 -10.39
N LEU A 324 1.70 22.97 -11.46
CA LEU A 324 0.24 22.85 -11.44
C LEU A 324 -0.22 21.41 -11.70
N ILE A 325 0.47 20.69 -12.59
CA ILE A 325 0.14 19.30 -12.94
C ILE A 325 0.56 18.33 -11.81
N GLY A 326 1.70 18.55 -11.15
CA GLY A 326 2.10 17.75 -9.99
C GLY A 326 1.12 17.85 -8.82
N THR A 327 0.54 19.04 -8.59
CA THR A 327 -0.50 19.23 -7.57
C THR A 327 -1.87 18.66 -8.00
N LEU A 328 -2.20 18.68 -9.30
CA LEU A 328 -3.45 18.12 -9.82
C LEU A 328 -3.44 16.58 -9.93
N LEU A 329 -2.29 15.97 -10.23
CA LEU A 329 -2.14 14.51 -10.32
C LEU A 329 -2.05 13.84 -8.94
N ALA A 330 -1.54 14.54 -7.91
CA ALA A 330 -1.55 14.07 -6.53
C ALA A 330 -2.97 13.91 -5.94
N VAL A 331 -3.98 14.52 -6.55
CA VAL A 331 -5.37 14.51 -6.04
C VAL A 331 -6.26 13.49 -6.76
N HIS A 332 -5.86 12.95 -7.92
CA HIS A 332 -6.69 11.97 -8.63
C HIS A 332 -5.88 11.02 -9.55
N PRO A 333 -5.55 9.79 -9.13
CA PRO A 333 -4.75 8.84 -9.92
C PRO A 333 -5.40 8.39 -11.24
N LEU A 334 -6.72 8.58 -11.39
CA LEU A 334 -7.43 8.31 -12.65
C LEU A 334 -7.17 9.36 -13.74
N LEU A 335 -6.72 10.57 -13.38
CA LEU A 335 -6.50 11.66 -14.34
C LEU A 335 -5.23 11.44 -15.16
N GLY A 336 -4.17 10.92 -14.53
CA GLY A 336 -2.90 10.59 -15.20
C GLY A 336 -3.09 9.50 -16.27
N PHE A 337 -3.86 8.46 -15.94
CA PHE A 337 -4.21 7.40 -16.90
C PHE A 337 -5.05 7.93 -18.06
N PHE A 338 -6.01 8.82 -17.79
CA PHE A 338 -6.86 9.44 -18.83
C PHE A 338 -6.06 10.34 -19.79
N LEU A 339 -5.11 11.11 -19.26
CA LEU A 339 -4.25 12.00 -20.06
C LEU A 339 -3.27 11.20 -20.92
N SER A 340 -2.71 10.11 -20.40
CA SER A 340 -1.85 9.19 -21.16
C SER A 340 -2.63 8.49 -22.28
N MET A 341 -3.88 8.07 -22.02
CA MET A 341 -4.76 7.47 -23.03
C MET A 341 -5.22 8.47 -24.10
N LEU A 342 -5.46 9.73 -23.74
CA LEU A 342 -5.80 10.80 -24.69
C LEU A 342 -4.62 11.15 -25.61
N ARG A 343 -3.39 11.20 -25.10
CA ARG A 343 -2.19 11.40 -25.93
C ARG A 343 -2.00 10.26 -26.94
N PHE A 344 -2.23 9.02 -26.50
CA PHE A 344 -2.18 7.85 -27.39
C PHE A 344 -3.26 7.86 -28.50
N LEU A 345 -4.47 8.34 -28.20
CA LEU A 345 -5.58 8.39 -29.17
C LEU A 345 -5.50 9.57 -30.14
N PHE A 346 -4.86 10.67 -29.74
CA PHE A 346 -4.84 11.91 -30.54
C PHE A 346 -3.46 12.27 -31.11
N GLY A 347 -2.41 11.48 -30.83
CA GLY A 347 -1.06 11.69 -31.39
C GLY A 347 -0.48 13.05 -30.99
N LEU A 348 -0.72 13.45 -29.74
CA LEU A 348 -0.20 14.68 -29.12
C LEU A 348 0.97 14.38 -28.20
#